data_AF-A0A142KX19-F1
#
_entry.id   AF-A0A142KX19-F1
#
_cell.length_a   1.000
_cell.length_b   1.000
_cell.length_c   1.000
_cell.angle_alpha   90.00
_cell.angle_beta   90.00
_cell.angle_gamma   90.00
#
_symmetry.space_group_name_H-M   'P 1'
#
loop_
_entity.id
_entity.type
_entity.pdbx_description
1 polymer ?
#
loop_
_entity_poly.entity_id
_entity_poly.type
_entity_poly.pdbx_seq_one_letter_code
_entity_poly.pdbx_strand_id
1 'polypeptide(L)'
;LTNKDESGMPHNIDCHAFLGPGGCLAVTTTEENQTKTARFNLLCPGLFVYHCAAAPVPIHIANGMYGLIYVQPMEGDLSPVVSEYYVMQSEFYHEP
;
A
#
# COMPACT_ATOMS: atom_id res chain seq x y z
N LEU A 1 -7.43 1.69 -8.14
CA LEU A 1 -7.13 0.26 -7.91
C LEU A 1 -8.02 -0.56 -8.82
N THR A 2 -7.45 -1.49 -9.58
CA THR A 2 -8.20 -2.45 -10.41
C THR A 2 -7.78 -3.84 -9.96
N ASN A 3 -8.75 -4.67 -9.55
CA ASN A 3 -8.45 -6.03 -9.11
C ASN A 3 -8.53 -7.00 -10.30
N LYS A 4 -7.45 -7.77 -10.50
CA LYS A 4 -7.29 -8.78 -11.56
C LYS A 4 -6.93 -10.16 -11.01
N ASP A 5 -7.16 -10.37 -9.71
CA ASP A 5 -6.94 -11.68 -9.10
C ASP A 5 -8.01 -12.68 -9.55
N GLU A 6 -7.61 -13.61 -10.42
CA GLU A 6 -8.46 -14.66 -10.98
C GLU A 6 -8.91 -15.71 -9.93
N SER A 7 -8.32 -15.70 -8.72
CA SER A 7 -8.78 -16.55 -7.61
C SER A 7 -10.04 -16.02 -6.93
N GLY A 8 -10.49 -14.81 -7.29
CA GLY A 8 -11.67 -14.18 -6.71
C GLY A 8 -11.41 -13.47 -5.37
N MET A 9 -10.16 -13.38 -4.90
CA MET A 9 -9.84 -12.71 -3.65
C MET A 9 -10.07 -11.18 -3.75
N PRO A 10 -10.76 -10.57 -2.76
CA PRO A 10 -10.87 -9.12 -2.69
C PRO A 10 -9.51 -8.52 -2.31
N HIS A 11 -9.21 -7.36 -2.88
CA HIS A 11 -7.98 -6.61 -2.57
C HIS A 11 -8.28 -5.15 -2.27
N ASN A 12 -7.44 -4.53 -1.45
CA ASN A 12 -7.53 -3.10 -1.14
C ASN A 12 -6.12 -2.52 -0.96
N ILE A 13 -6.07 -1.23 -0.64
CA ILE A 13 -4.84 -0.58 -0.19
C ILE A 13 -5.14 0.17 1.11
N ASP A 14 -4.48 -0.27 2.18
CA ASP A 14 -4.27 0.49 3.41
C ASP A 14 -2.90 1.18 3.26
N CYS A 15 -2.86 2.49 3.45
CA CYS A 15 -1.63 3.26 3.34
C CYS A 15 -1.46 4.12 4.59
N HIS A 16 -0.30 3.99 5.24
CA HIS A 16 -0.01 4.70 6.48
C HIS A 16 0.15 6.23 6.27
N ALA A 17 0.23 6.69 5.02
CA ALA A 17 0.18 8.12 4.68
C ALA A 17 -1.26 8.67 4.57
N PHE A 18 -2.29 7.82 4.56
CA PHE A 18 -3.68 8.23 4.44
C PHE A 18 -4.30 8.45 5.83
N LEU A 19 -4.94 9.60 6.03
CA LEU A 19 -5.67 9.88 7.26
C LEU A 19 -7.14 9.51 7.10
N GLY A 20 -7.57 8.48 7.83
CA GLY A 20 -8.94 7.96 7.87
C GLY A 20 -8.99 6.56 8.49
N PRO A 21 -10.18 6.03 8.80
CA PRO A 21 -10.32 4.70 9.39
C PRO A 21 -9.66 3.60 8.54
N GLY A 22 -8.76 2.82 9.14
CA GLY A 22 -8.05 1.71 8.49
C GLY A 22 -7.26 2.12 7.24
N GLY A 23 -6.58 3.27 7.27
CA GLY A 23 -5.86 3.82 6.11
C GLY A 23 -6.74 3.96 4.87
N CYS A 24 -8.04 4.19 5.08
CA CYS A 24 -9.06 4.29 4.05
C CYS A 24 -9.31 3.00 3.23
N LEU A 25 -8.99 1.82 3.77
CA LEU A 25 -9.20 0.53 3.10
C LEU A 25 -10.63 0.30 2.61
N ALA A 26 -11.63 0.85 3.32
CA ALA A 26 -13.04 0.63 3.01
C ALA A 26 -13.45 1.22 1.65
N VAL A 27 -12.83 2.34 1.26
CA VAL A 27 -13.10 2.99 -0.03
C VAL A 27 -12.28 2.38 -1.17
N THR A 28 -11.27 1.58 -0.87
CA THR A 28 -10.39 0.93 -1.86
C THR A 28 -10.64 -0.57 -2.03
N THR A 29 -11.46 -1.20 -1.17
CA THR A 29 -11.79 -2.63 -1.26
C THR A 29 -12.50 -2.95 -2.57
N THR A 30 -11.87 -3.76 -3.41
CA THR A 30 -12.22 -3.99 -4.81
C THR A 30 -12.32 -5.49 -5.05
N GLU A 31 -13.50 -5.97 -5.43
CA GLU A 31 -13.74 -7.37 -5.81
C GLU A 31 -13.11 -7.69 -7.17
N GLU A 32 -13.03 -8.97 -7.52
CA GLU A 32 -12.52 -9.41 -8.82
C GLU A 32 -13.14 -8.61 -9.99
N ASN A 33 -12.29 -8.16 -10.92
CA ASN A 33 -12.64 -7.35 -12.09
C ASN A 33 -13.28 -5.99 -11.80
N GLN A 34 -13.40 -5.57 -10.55
CA GLN A 34 -13.82 -4.21 -10.22
C GLN A 34 -12.66 -3.21 -10.34
N THR A 35 -13.04 -1.94 -10.50
CA THR A 35 -12.13 -0.81 -10.40
C THR A 35 -12.71 0.22 -9.44
N LYS A 36 -11.90 0.67 -8.48
CA LYS A 36 -12.24 1.77 -7.57
C LYS A 36 -11.21 2.90 -7.66
N THR A 37 -11.71 4.12 -7.52
CA THR A 37 -10.91 5.35 -7.51
C THR A 37 -11.22 6.11 -6.24
N ALA A 38 -10.17 6.53 -5.53
CA ALA A 38 -10.27 7.37 -4.35
C ALA A 38 -9.22 8.50 -4.44
N ARG A 39 -9.44 9.58 -3.68
CA ARG A 39 -8.52 10.71 -3.56
C ARG A 39 -8.22 10.94 -2.09
N PHE A 40 -6.95 11.12 -1.77
CA PHE A 40 -6.46 11.33 -0.40
C PHE A 40 -5.57 12.57 -0.37
N ASN A 41 -5.67 13.34 0.71
CA ASN A 41 -4.72 14.41 0.99
C ASN A 41 -3.55 13.82 1.76
N LEU A 42 -2.32 14.02 1.26
CA LEU A 42 -1.10 13.58 1.92
C LEU A 42 -0.62 14.69 2.86
N LEU A 43 -1.12 14.66 4.09
CA LEU A 43 -0.97 15.77 5.05
C LEU A 43 0.33 15.70 5.86
N CYS A 44 1.00 14.55 5.87
CA CYS A 44 2.20 14.31 6.66
C CYS A 44 3.35 13.89 5.72
N PRO A 45 4.45 14.67 5.63
CA PRO A 45 5.62 14.23 4.90
C PRO A 45 6.33 13.08 5.63
N GLY A 46 6.99 12.21 4.86
CA GLY A 46 7.68 11.04 5.40
C GLY A 46 7.68 9.84 4.44
N LEU A 47 8.22 8.72 4.90
CA LEU A 47 8.23 7.45 4.19
C LEU A 47 7.31 6.47 4.92
N PHE A 48 6.29 5.98 4.23
CA PHE A 48 5.20 5.22 4.83
C PHE A 48 5.00 3.88 4.13
N VAL A 49 4.60 2.85 4.88
CA VAL A 49 4.18 1.57 4.33
C VAL A 49 2.77 1.70 3.77
N TYR A 50 2.50 1.02 2.66
CA TYR A 50 1.16 0.63 2.25
C TYR A 50 1.12 -0.88 2.06
N HIS A 51 -0.04 -1.49 2.28
CA HIS A 51 -0.24 -2.92 2.06
C HIS A 51 -1.72 -3.23 1.80
N CYS A 52 -2.00 -4.46 1.37
CA CYS A 52 -3.37 -4.95 1.33
C CYS A 52 -3.84 -5.30 2.75
N ALA A 53 -5.08 -4.93 3.08
CA ALA A 53 -5.75 -5.17 4.35
C ALA A 53 -7.10 -5.89 4.14
N ALA A 54 -7.25 -6.63 3.03
CA ALA A 54 -8.36 -7.56 2.87
C ALA A 54 -8.18 -8.76 3.81
N ALA A 55 -9.28 -9.36 4.29
CA ALA A 55 -9.21 -10.46 5.23
C ALA A 55 -8.93 -11.80 4.51
N PRO A 56 -8.02 -12.65 5.01
CA PRO A 56 -7.17 -12.48 6.20
C PRO A 56 -5.89 -11.67 5.92
N VAL A 57 -5.74 -10.52 6.59
CA VAL A 57 -4.66 -9.54 6.32
C VAL A 57 -3.25 -10.14 6.26
N PRO A 58 -2.82 -11.01 7.20
CA PRO A 58 -1.45 -11.52 7.18
C PRO A 58 -1.08 -12.28 5.91
N ILE A 59 -2.04 -12.99 5.29
CA ILE A 59 -1.79 -13.79 4.09
C ILE A 59 -1.52 -12.88 2.89
N HIS A 60 -2.27 -11.79 2.75
CA HIS A 60 -2.04 -10.83 1.66
C HIS A 60 -0.65 -10.19 1.77
N ILE A 61 -0.24 -9.80 2.99
CA ILE A 61 1.08 -9.22 3.24
C ILE A 61 2.18 -10.26 2.98
N ALA A 62 2.07 -11.46 3.56
CA ALA A 62 3.06 -12.53 3.40
C ALA A 62 3.22 -12.99 1.93
N ASN A 63 2.18 -12.84 1.11
CA ASN A 63 2.22 -13.11 -0.33
C ASN A 63 2.77 -11.94 -1.16
N GLY A 64 3.26 -10.87 -0.53
CA GLY A 64 3.97 -9.78 -1.22
C GLY A 64 3.17 -8.49 -1.43
N MET A 65 1.96 -8.36 -0.88
CA MET A 65 1.12 -7.17 -1.10
C MET A 65 1.47 -6.00 -0.16
N TYR A 66 2.66 -5.44 -0.32
CA TYR A 66 3.13 -4.26 0.41
C TYR A 66 4.03 -3.37 -0.45
N GLY A 67 4.22 -2.13 -0.03
CA GLY A 67 5.23 -1.23 -0.58
C GLY A 67 5.45 0.01 0.28
N LEU A 68 6.28 0.95 -0.20
CA LEU A 68 6.44 2.27 0.43
C LEU A 68 5.95 3.40 -0.49
N ILE A 69 5.42 4.43 0.14
CA ILE A 69 5.16 5.74 -0.46
C ILE A 69 6.02 6.78 0.25
N TYR A 70 6.76 7.58 -0.52
CA TYR A 70 7.44 8.77 -0.02
C TYR A 70 6.55 10.00 -0.26
N VAL A 71 6.23 10.71 0.81
CA VAL A 71 5.52 11.99 0.80
C VAL A 71 6.54 13.09 1.05
N GLN A 72 6.86 13.82 -0.02
CA GLN A 72 7.82 14.91 0.01
C GLN A 72 7.27 16.12 0.79
N PRO A 73 8.09 16.77 1.65
CA PRO A 73 7.73 18.05 2.27
C PRO A 73 7.47 19.15 1.23
N MET A 74 6.56 20.08 1.53
CA MET A 74 6.33 21.24 0.66
C MET A 74 7.47 22.25 0.68
N GLU A 75 8.19 22.35 1.80
CA GLU A 75 9.21 23.39 2.04
C GLU A 75 10.54 23.12 1.32
N GLY A 76 10.69 21.95 0.68
CA GLY A 76 11.86 21.64 -0.14
C GLY A 76 12.11 20.15 -0.32
N ASP A 77 13.06 19.87 -1.22
CA ASP A 77 13.49 18.52 -1.55
C ASP A 77 14.53 18.01 -0.56
N LEU A 78 14.68 16.68 -0.49
CA LEU A 78 15.83 16.09 0.18
C LEU A 78 17.12 16.57 -0.52
N SER A 79 18.21 16.64 0.26
CA SER A 79 19.52 16.97 -0.32
C SER A 79 19.86 15.98 -1.45
N PRO A 80 20.35 16.46 -2.60
CA PRO A 80 20.58 15.61 -3.75
C PRO A 80 21.63 14.54 -3.44
N VAL A 81 21.37 13.33 -3.90
CA VAL A 81 22.27 12.18 -3.79
C VAL A 81 22.56 11.61 -5.17
N VAL A 82 23.66 10.85 -5.29
CA VAL A 82 24.04 10.22 -6.56
C VAL A 82 23.09 9.06 -6.92
N SER A 83 22.50 8.41 -5.91
CA SER A 83 21.61 7.26 -6.12
C SER A 83 20.63 7.14 -4.95
N GLU A 84 19.41 6.74 -5.29
CA GLU A 84 18.34 6.40 -4.35
C GLU A 84 17.95 4.94 -4.55
N TYR A 85 17.70 4.23 -3.47
CA TYR A 85 17.31 2.82 -3.50
C TYR A 85 16.03 2.61 -2.71
N TYR A 86 15.14 1.80 -3.26
CA TYR A 86 13.93 1.33 -2.59
C TYR A 86 14.16 -0.12 -2.14
N VAL A 87 14.22 -0.33 -0.83
CA VAL A 87 14.44 -1.65 -0.22
C VAL A 87 13.39 -1.88 0.85
N MET A 88 12.73 -3.03 0.77
CA MET A 88 11.84 -3.53 1.82
C MET A 88 12.24 -4.95 2.19
N GLN A 89 12.25 -5.23 3.49
CA GLN A 89 12.37 -6.59 4.01
C GLN A 89 11.01 -7.30 3.88
N SER A 90 11.07 -8.59 3.58
CA SER A 90 9.89 -9.46 3.53
C SER A 90 10.21 -10.83 4.11
N GLU A 91 9.16 -11.51 4.54
CA GLU A 91 9.18 -12.88 5.02
C GLU A 91 8.15 -13.67 4.21
N PHE A 92 8.59 -14.79 3.66
CA PHE A 92 7.74 -15.71 2.92
C PHE A 92 7.64 -17.02 3.69
N TYR A 93 6.42 -17.51 3.83
CA TYR A 93 6.11 -18.70 4.59
C TYR A 93 5.66 -19.78 3.61
N HIS A 94 6.45 -20.86 3.48
CA HIS A 94 6.14 -21.99 2.62
C HIS A 94 5.86 -23.24 3.45
N GLU A 95 5.04 -24.14 2.92
CA GLU A 95 4.95 -25.50 3.48
C GLU A 95 6.27 -26.25 3.25
N PRO A 96 6.68 -27.15 4.17
CA PRO A 96 7.92 -27.91 4.04
C PRO A 96 8.09 -28.66 2.71
#